data_AF-A0A090RWZ7-F1
#
_entry.id   AF-A0A090RWZ7-F1
#
_cell.length_a   1.000
_cell.length_b   1.000
_cell.length_c   1.000
_cell.angle_alpha   90.00
_cell.angle_beta   90.00
_cell.angle_gamma   90.00
#
_symmetry.space_group_name_H-M   'P 1'
#
loop_
_entity.id
_entity.type
_entity.pdbx_description
1 polymer ?
#
loop_
_entity_poly.entity_id
_entity_poly.type
_entity_poly.pdbx_seq_one_letter_code
_entity_poly.pdbx_strand_id
1 'polypeptide(L)'
;MFSKQPIEGTGYLQRVKGGVLADGINSLIAATFNTFPNTTFSQNNGVIHLTGIASRYIGYFIAAILFVLGMFPILGAVLMTIPKPVLGGATLVMFGTVAAAGIKIIANEELDRRKIMTIAISFGLGLGVMLVPDLLKQAPKLVQTVFGSPVTMSGLVALGLTALLALVPQTVPTKVSKPPKSDAMEATKA
;
A
#
# COMPACT_ATOMS: atom_id res chain seq x y z
N MET A 1 0.16 19.04 5.54
CA MET A 1 -0.07 18.46 6.88
C MET A 1 -1.51 18.79 7.29
N PHE A 2 -2.46 17.89 7.05
CA PHE A 2 -3.89 18.23 6.97
C PHE A 2 -4.60 18.26 8.33
N SER A 3 -4.23 17.35 9.24
CA SER A 3 -4.75 17.32 10.61
C SER A 3 -4.08 18.34 11.55
N LYS A 4 -3.09 19.11 11.05
CA LYS A 4 -2.22 20.03 11.82
C LYS A 4 -1.55 19.38 13.05
N GLN A 5 -1.49 18.04 13.09
CA GLN A 5 -0.89 17.28 14.20
C GLN A 5 0.60 17.04 13.95
N PRO A 6 1.49 17.18 14.96
CA PRO A 6 2.93 16.97 14.81
C PRO A 6 3.30 15.63 14.16
N ILE A 7 4.25 15.61 13.22
CA ILE A 7 4.73 14.39 12.52
C ILE A 7 6.02 13.84 13.11
N GLU A 8 6.52 14.44 14.19
CA GLU A 8 7.73 14.05 14.90
C GLU A 8 7.47 14.06 16.41
N GLY A 9 8.37 13.45 17.17
CA GLY A 9 8.32 13.40 18.63
C GLY A 9 7.47 12.25 19.20
N THR A 10 7.46 12.15 20.53
CA THR A 10 6.86 11.03 21.27
C THR A 10 5.36 10.89 21.02
N GLY A 11 4.63 12.01 20.92
CA GLY A 11 3.20 12.01 20.64
C GLY A 11 2.85 11.47 19.25
N TYR A 12 3.71 11.67 18.24
CA TYR A 12 3.55 11.04 16.93
C TYR A 12 3.72 9.52 17.03
N LEU A 13 4.81 9.06 17.66
CA LEU A 13 5.06 7.63 17.85
C LEU A 13 3.94 6.94 18.63
N GLN A 14 3.39 7.58 19.66
CA GLN A 14 2.26 7.04 20.42
C GLN A 14 1.02 6.85 19.54
N ARG A 15 0.70 7.81 18.65
CA ARG A 15 -0.42 7.66 17.71
C ARG A 15 -0.18 6.56 16.68
N VAL A 16 1.04 6.43 16.17
CA VAL A 16 1.39 5.34 15.25
C VAL A 16 1.26 3.99 15.94
N LYS A 17 1.83 3.82 17.15
CA LYS A 17 1.72 2.59 17.93
C LYS A 17 0.28 2.24 18.27
N GLY A 18 -0.51 3.23 18.72
CA GLY A 18 -1.93 3.05 19.00
C GLY A 18 -2.73 2.67 17.76
N GLY A 19 -2.44 3.26 16.61
CA GLY A 19 -3.05 2.92 15.33
C GLY A 19 -2.75 1.48 14.89
N VAL A 20 -1.49 1.07 14.95
CA VAL A 20 -1.08 -0.31 14.62
C VAL A 20 -1.71 -1.33 15.58
N LEU A 21 -1.75 -1.02 16.88
CA LEU A 21 -2.41 -1.88 17.86
C LEU A 21 -3.92 -2.00 17.59
N ALA A 22 -4.59 -0.88 17.28
CA ALA A 22 -5.99 -0.88 16.91
C ALA A 22 -6.25 -1.73 15.64
N ASP A 23 -5.36 -1.67 14.65
CA ASP A 23 -5.41 -2.48 13.42
C ASP A 23 -5.38 -3.99 13.74
N GLY A 24 -4.44 -4.40 14.61
CA GLY A 24 -4.31 -5.78 15.05
C GLY A 24 -5.50 -6.27 15.88
N ILE A 25 -5.98 -5.46 16.83
CA ILE A 25 -7.17 -5.78 17.63
C ILE A 25 -8.42 -5.88 16.73
N ASN A 26 -8.59 -4.95 15.79
CA ASN A 26 -9.72 -4.96 14.86
C ASN A 26 -9.66 -6.18 13.93
N SER A 27 -8.48 -6.56 13.46
CA SER A 27 -8.28 -7.78 12.68
C SER A 27 -8.55 -9.06 13.48
N LEU A 28 -8.22 -9.08 14.78
CA LEU A 28 -8.56 -10.20 15.67
C LEU A 28 -10.09 -10.33 15.83
N ILE A 29 -10.77 -9.23 16.11
CA ILE A 29 -12.24 -9.19 16.20
C ILE A 29 -12.84 -9.65 14.86
N ALA A 30 -12.37 -9.11 13.73
CA ALA A 30 -12.76 -9.52 12.39
C ALA A 30 -12.66 -11.05 12.19
N ALA A 31 -11.51 -11.65 12.54
CA ALA A 31 -11.33 -13.09 12.44
C ALA A 31 -12.32 -13.88 13.31
N THR A 32 -12.65 -13.41 14.52
CA THR A 32 -13.66 -14.07 15.38
C THR A 32 -15.06 -14.10 14.78
N PHE A 33 -15.38 -13.14 13.90
CA PHE A 33 -16.66 -13.07 13.18
C PHE A 33 -16.58 -13.61 11.74
N ASN A 34 -15.56 -14.44 11.41
CA ASN A 34 -15.34 -15.01 10.06
C ASN A 34 -15.20 -13.96 8.94
N THR A 35 -14.75 -12.74 9.26
CA THR A 35 -14.38 -11.76 8.23
C THR A 35 -12.86 -11.69 8.06
N PHE A 36 -12.42 -11.01 7.01
CA PHE A 36 -10.99 -10.91 6.66
C PHE A 36 -10.27 -9.88 7.54
N PRO A 37 -8.95 -10.05 7.77
CA PRO A 37 -8.12 -9.00 8.35
C PRO A 37 -8.29 -7.69 7.57
N ASN A 38 -8.37 -6.59 8.29
CA ASN A 38 -8.59 -5.27 7.71
C ASN A 38 -7.47 -4.32 8.13
N THR A 39 -7.33 -3.22 7.39
CA THR A 39 -6.34 -2.19 7.72
C THR A 39 -6.86 -0.79 7.44
N THR A 40 -6.10 0.21 7.84
CA THR A 40 -6.45 1.63 7.65
C THR A 40 -6.54 2.00 6.16
N PHE A 41 -7.70 2.51 5.73
CA PHE A 41 -7.93 2.98 4.35
C PHE A 41 -7.32 4.37 4.12
N SER A 42 -6.31 4.44 3.25
CA SER A 42 -5.61 5.70 2.92
C SER A 42 -6.44 6.66 2.06
N GLN A 43 -7.50 6.19 1.40
CA GLN A 43 -8.40 7.00 0.58
C GLN A 43 -9.08 8.12 1.39
N ASN A 44 -9.29 7.91 2.70
CA ASN A 44 -9.89 8.89 3.60
C ASN A 44 -9.07 10.19 3.67
N ASN A 45 -7.75 10.11 3.49
CA ASN A 45 -6.89 11.29 3.44
C ASN A 45 -7.22 12.21 2.24
N GLY A 46 -7.72 11.65 1.13
CA GLY A 46 -8.16 12.42 -0.04
C GLY A 46 -9.41 13.24 0.26
N VAL A 47 -10.38 12.67 0.97
CA VAL A 47 -11.59 13.40 1.40
C VAL A 47 -11.22 14.50 2.40
N ILE A 48 -10.36 14.20 3.38
CA ILE A 48 -9.86 15.20 4.33
C ILE A 48 -9.11 16.32 3.61
N HIS A 49 -8.35 16.00 2.55
CA HIS A 49 -7.65 17.00 1.74
C HIS A 49 -8.60 17.96 1.03
N LEU A 50 -9.69 17.44 0.46
CA LEU A 50 -10.69 18.25 -0.26
C LEU A 50 -11.59 19.06 0.68
N THR A 51 -11.96 18.48 1.82
CA THR A 51 -12.88 19.12 2.78
C THR A 51 -12.17 20.01 3.80
N GLY A 52 -10.89 19.75 4.09
CA GLY A 52 -10.15 20.39 5.16
C GLY A 52 -10.56 19.93 6.57
N ILE A 53 -11.44 18.93 6.71
CA ILE A 53 -12.01 18.53 8.00
C ILE A 53 -11.45 17.17 8.44
N ALA A 54 -10.63 17.17 9.49
CA ALA A 54 -10.03 15.97 10.09
C ALA A 54 -10.66 15.61 11.47
N SER A 55 -11.99 15.72 11.58
CA SER A 55 -12.71 15.52 12.85
C SER A 55 -12.96 14.04 13.15
N ARG A 56 -12.58 13.58 14.35
CA ARG A 56 -12.87 12.21 14.83
C ARG A 56 -14.37 11.89 14.91
N TYR A 57 -15.21 12.90 15.11
CA TYR A 57 -16.66 12.74 15.21
C TYR A 57 -17.28 12.27 13.89
N ILE A 58 -16.72 12.71 12.75
CA ILE A 58 -17.12 12.23 11.43
C ILE A 58 -16.82 10.73 11.31
N GLY A 59 -15.66 10.30 11.81
CA GLY A 59 -15.28 8.89 11.85
C GLY A 59 -16.27 8.05 12.66
N TYR A 60 -16.65 8.48 13.86
CA TYR A 60 -17.65 7.79 14.68
C TYR A 60 -19.03 7.73 14.01
N PHE A 61 -19.45 8.82 13.38
CA PHE A 61 -20.72 8.88 12.66
C PHE A 61 -20.76 7.89 11.48
N ILE A 62 -19.70 7.86 10.67
CA ILE A 62 -19.59 6.90 9.56
C ILE A 62 -19.53 5.47 10.08
N ALA A 63 -18.78 5.21 11.16
CA ALA A 63 -18.72 3.89 11.77
C ALA A 63 -20.08 3.40 12.26
N ALA A 64 -20.87 4.28 12.90
CA ALA A 64 -22.22 3.96 13.34
C ALA A 64 -23.15 3.66 12.16
N ILE A 65 -23.08 4.46 11.08
CA ILE A 65 -23.84 4.20 9.84
C ILE A 65 -23.47 2.84 9.26
N LEU A 66 -22.17 2.55 9.09
CA LEU A 66 -21.71 1.29 8.51
C LEU A 66 -22.08 0.08 9.39
N PHE A 67 -22.03 0.23 10.71
CA PHE A 67 -22.48 -0.80 11.65
C PHE A 67 -23.97 -1.08 11.46
N VAL A 68 -24.81 -0.04 11.50
CA VAL A 68 -26.26 -0.16 11.31
C VAL A 68 -26.58 -0.77 9.95
N LEU A 69 -25.96 -0.28 8.88
CA LEU A 69 -26.10 -0.82 7.53
C LEU A 69 -25.71 -2.32 7.48
N GLY A 70 -24.60 -2.70 8.11
CA GLY A 70 -24.14 -4.09 8.18
C GLY A 70 -25.10 -5.05 8.89
N MET A 71 -25.98 -4.56 9.75
CA MET A 71 -27.00 -5.38 10.40
C MET A 71 -28.16 -5.76 9.46
N PHE A 72 -28.31 -5.09 8.32
CA PHE A 72 -29.39 -5.36 7.36
C PHE A 72 -28.89 -6.26 6.21
N PRO A 73 -29.33 -7.53 6.15
CA PRO A 73 -28.89 -8.47 5.09
C PRO A 73 -29.34 -8.04 3.69
N ILE A 74 -30.34 -7.16 3.60
CA ILE A 74 -30.83 -6.55 2.36
C ILE A 74 -29.69 -5.87 1.59
N LEU A 75 -28.74 -5.23 2.28
CA LEU A 75 -27.61 -4.60 1.60
C LEU A 75 -26.72 -5.64 0.92
N GLY A 76 -26.47 -6.78 1.58
CA GLY A 76 -25.76 -7.90 0.98
C GLY A 76 -26.45 -8.40 -0.29
N ALA A 77 -27.79 -8.53 -0.25
CA ALA A 77 -28.58 -8.92 -1.42
C ALA A 77 -28.47 -7.90 -2.55
N VAL A 78 -28.55 -6.60 -2.26
CA VAL A 78 -28.37 -5.53 -3.26
C VAL A 78 -26.96 -5.59 -3.87
N LEU A 79 -25.92 -5.76 -3.07
CA LEU A 79 -24.54 -5.89 -3.59
C LEU A 79 -24.37 -7.08 -4.53
N MET A 80 -25.06 -8.20 -4.30
CA MET A 80 -25.04 -9.37 -5.18
C MET A 80 -25.75 -9.12 -6.53
N THR A 81 -26.64 -8.13 -6.62
CA THR A 81 -27.29 -7.76 -7.90
C THR A 81 -26.40 -6.90 -8.79
N ILE A 82 -25.29 -6.37 -8.28
CA ILE A 82 -24.43 -5.47 -9.05
C ILE A 82 -23.72 -6.26 -10.18
N PRO A 83 -23.81 -5.81 -11.44
CA PRO A 83 -23.18 -6.50 -12.56
C PRO A 83 -21.66 -6.63 -12.40
N LYS A 84 -21.12 -7.79 -12.80
CA LYS A 84 -19.67 -8.06 -12.76
C LYS A 84 -18.80 -6.97 -13.43
N PRO A 85 -19.19 -6.38 -14.59
CA PRO A 85 -18.40 -5.31 -15.19
C PRO A 85 -18.25 -4.06 -14.30
N VAL A 86 -19.26 -3.73 -13.50
CA VAL A 86 -19.23 -2.58 -12.57
C VAL A 86 -18.29 -2.88 -11.39
N LEU A 87 -18.39 -4.08 -10.81
CA LEU A 87 -17.45 -4.53 -9.77
C LEU A 87 -16.02 -4.54 -10.29
N GLY A 88 -15.81 -5.00 -11.52
CA GLY A 88 -14.50 -4.99 -12.18
C GLY A 88 -13.93 -3.57 -12.32
N GLY A 89 -14.75 -2.61 -12.78
CA GLY A 89 -14.35 -1.20 -12.88
C GLY A 89 -13.98 -0.59 -11.52
N ALA A 90 -14.80 -0.81 -10.49
CA ALA A 90 -14.51 -0.33 -9.13
C ALA A 90 -13.21 -0.94 -8.58
N THR A 91 -13.02 -2.24 -8.79
CA THR A 91 -11.83 -2.99 -8.35
C THR A 91 -10.58 -2.50 -9.08
N LEU A 92 -10.67 -2.21 -10.38
CA LEU A 92 -9.57 -1.67 -11.17
C LEU A 92 -9.12 -0.31 -10.64
N VAL A 93 -10.06 0.59 -10.32
CA VAL A 93 -9.74 1.90 -9.72
C VAL A 93 -9.09 1.72 -8.34
N MET A 94 -9.60 0.79 -7.52
CA MET A 94 -9.03 0.51 -6.19
C MET A 94 -7.58 -0.01 -6.29
N PHE A 95 -7.32 -1.04 -7.09
CA PHE A 95 -5.95 -1.57 -7.23
C PHE A 95 -5.03 -0.61 -7.97
N GLY A 96 -5.53 0.14 -8.96
CA GLY A 96 -4.76 1.17 -9.68
C GLY A 96 -4.32 2.31 -8.76
N THR A 97 -5.19 2.78 -7.87
CA THR A 97 -4.82 3.81 -6.88
C THR A 97 -3.83 3.30 -5.84
N VAL A 98 -3.93 2.02 -5.41
CA VAL A 98 -2.93 1.39 -4.53
C VAL A 98 -1.57 1.30 -5.22
N ALA A 99 -1.53 0.86 -6.48
CA ALA A 99 -0.29 0.82 -7.26
C ALA A 99 0.34 2.20 -7.42
N ALA A 100 -0.46 3.22 -7.75
CA ALA A 100 -0.01 4.61 -7.86
C ALA A 100 0.53 5.16 -6.52
N ALA A 101 -0.11 4.82 -5.40
CA ALA A 101 0.37 5.18 -4.07
C ALA A 101 1.73 4.52 -3.76
N GLY A 102 1.91 3.25 -4.12
CA GLY A 102 3.20 2.56 -4.00
C GLY A 102 4.31 3.24 -4.80
N ILE A 103 4.04 3.60 -6.07
CA ILE A 103 4.99 4.35 -6.91
C ILE A 103 5.33 5.69 -6.27
N LYS A 104 4.33 6.42 -5.75
CA LYS A 104 4.55 7.70 -5.08
C LYS A 104 5.44 7.58 -3.84
N ILE A 105 5.29 6.50 -3.06
CA ILE A 105 6.16 6.24 -1.90
C ILE A 105 7.61 6.06 -2.36
N ILE A 106 7.85 5.25 -3.38
CA ILE A 106 9.19 5.02 -3.94
C ILE A 106 9.77 6.31 -4.52
N ALA A 107 8.97 7.10 -5.23
CA ALA A 107 9.40 8.33 -5.88
C ALA A 107 9.76 9.47 -4.92
N ASN A 108 9.33 9.40 -3.66
CA ASN A 108 9.71 10.37 -2.62
C ASN A 108 11.12 10.12 -2.05
N GLU A 109 11.74 8.99 -2.37
CA GLU A 109 13.09 8.63 -1.92
C GLU A 109 14.16 8.96 -2.98
N GLU A 110 15.37 9.32 -2.54
CA GLU A 110 16.51 9.38 -3.46
C GLU A 110 16.91 7.97 -3.88
N LEU A 111 16.76 7.66 -5.17
CA LEU A 111 17.07 6.36 -5.76
C LEU A 111 18.53 6.28 -6.19
N ASP A 112 19.34 5.58 -5.40
CA ASP A 112 20.70 5.20 -5.79
C ASP A 112 20.71 3.85 -6.53
N ARG A 113 21.88 3.46 -7.04
CA ARG A 113 22.03 2.19 -7.76
C ARG A 113 21.58 0.99 -6.92
N ARG A 114 21.83 0.99 -5.61
CA ARG A 114 21.43 -0.12 -4.73
C ARG A 114 19.92 -0.22 -4.59
N LYS A 115 19.24 0.89 -4.30
CA LYS A 115 17.77 0.95 -4.21
C LYS A 115 17.11 0.54 -5.52
N ILE A 116 17.63 1.00 -6.66
CA ILE A 116 17.11 0.62 -7.99
C ILE A 116 17.25 -0.89 -8.21
N MET A 117 18.39 -1.48 -7.88
CA MET A 117 18.59 -2.94 -8.00
C MET A 117 17.65 -3.72 -7.08
N THR A 118 17.47 -3.27 -5.84
CA THR A 118 16.52 -3.89 -4.90
C THR A 118 15.09 -3.85 -5.44
N ILE A 119 14.66 -2.70 -5.99
CA ILE A 119 13.36 -2.56 -6.65
C ILE A 119 13.27 -3.52 -7.83
N ALA A 120 14.22 -3.49 -8.76
CA ALA A 120 14.18 -4.32 -9.96
C ALA A 120 14.11 -5.82 -9.66
N ILE A 121 14.92 -6.32 -8.72
CA ILE A 121 14.95 -7.74 -8.37
C ILE A 121 13.67 -8.15 -7.64
N SER A 122 13.19 -7.35 -6.67
CA SER A 122 11.97 -7.65 -5.93
C SER A 122 10.74 -7.68 -6.83
N PHE A 123 10.56 -6.68 -7.69
CA PHE A 123 9.47 -6.66 -8.67
C PHE A 123 9.60 -7.79 -9.69
N GLY A 124 10.80 -8.04 -10.20
CA GLY A 124 11.05 -9.09 -11.18
C GLY A 124 10.68 -10.48 -10.66
N LEU A 125 11.05 -10.79 -9.41
CA LEU A 125 10.69 -12.07 -8.79
C LEU A 125 9.20 -12.16 -8.46
N GLY A 126 8.58 -11.07 -7.98
CA GLY A 126 7.14 -11.04 -7.74
C GLY A 126 6.32 -11.30 -9.01
N LEU A 127 6.66 -10.60 -10.09
CA LEU A 127 6.05 -10.82 -11.41
C LEU A 127 6.38 -12.21 -11.97
N GLY A 128 7.59 -12.72 -11.73
CA GLY A 128 7.99 -14.06 -12.13
C GLY A 128 7.10 -15.15 -11.55
N VAL A 129 6.79 -15.09 -10.25
CA VAL A 129 5.85 -16.02 -9.60
C VAL A 129 4.43 -15.87 -10.16
N MET A 130 4.01 -14.64 -10.46
CA MET A 130 2.68 -14.37 -11.03
C MET A 130 2.52 -14.93 -12.44
N LEU A 131 3.53 -14.74 -13.30
CA LEU A 131 3.48 -15.07 -14.72
C LEU A 131 3.88 -16.51 -15.01
N VAL A 132 4.64 -17.15 -14.11
CA VAL A 132 5.08 -18.54 -14.21
C VAL A 132 4.62 -19.30 -12.97
N PRO A 133 3.36 -19.79 -12.93
CA PRO A 133 2.81 -20.51 -11.77
C PRO A 133 3.60 -21.77 -11.40
N ASP A 134 4.31 -22.31 -12.37
CA ASP A 134 5.09 -23.54 -12.26
C ASP A 134 6.46 -23.35 -11.60
N LEU A 135 6.87 -22.10 -11.38
CA LEU A 135 8.20 -21.71 -10.90
C LEU A 135 8.56 -22.36 -9.56
N LEU A 136 7.58 -22.53 -8.66
CA LEU A 136 7.79 -23.07 -7.31
C LEU A 136 7.32 -24.54 -7.17
N LYS A 137 6.95 -25.23 -8.25
CA LYS A 137 6.39 -26.59 -8.17
C LYS A 137 7.30 -27.61 -7.48
N GLN A 138 8.61 -27.48 -7.65
CA GLN A 138 9.60 -28.37 -7.04
C GLN A 138 9.99 -27.97 -5.61
N ALA A 139 9.55 -26.79 -5.15
CA ALA A 139 9.88 -26.30 -3.81
C ALA A 139 8.97 -26.95 -2.74
N PRO A 140 9.41 -27.01 -1.47
CA PRO A 140 8.57 -27.47 -0.37
C PRO A 140 7.25 -26.69 -0.26
N LYS A 141 6.20 -27.35 0.26
CA LYS A 141 4.85 -26.76 0.38
C LYS A 141 4.83 -25.43 1.15
N LEU A 142 5.70 -25.29 2.15
CA LEU A 142 5.87 -24.04 2.90
C LEU A 142 6.37 -22.89 1.99
N VAL A 143 7.34 -23.16 1.12
CA VAL A 143 7.87 -22.18 0.17
C VAL A 143 6.79 -21.79 -0.84
N GLN A 144 6.03 -22.76 -1.37
CA GLN A 144 4.92 -22.48 -2.28
C GLN A 144 3.86 -21.59 -1.63
N THR A 145 3.55 -21.82 -0.35
CA THR A 145 2.52 -21.05 0.38
C THR A 145 2.99 -19.62 0.65
N VAL A 146 4.23 -19.44 1.10
CA VAL A 146 4.78 -18.11 1.45
C VAL A 146 5.13 -17.31 0.20
N PHE A 147 5.83 -17.93 -0.75
CA PHE A 147 6.38 -17.26 -1.92
C PHE A 147 5.48 -17.34 -3.16
N GLY A 148 4.36 -18.07 -3.10
CA GLY A 148 3.37 -18.13 -4.19
C GLY A 148 2.57 -16.84 -4.39
N SER A 149 2.58 -15.93 -3.40
CA SER A 149 1.99 -14.60 -3.53
C SER A 149 3.01 -13.61 -4.12
N PRO A 150 2.70 -12.91 -5.23
CA PRO A 150 3.58 -11.91 -5.82
C PRO A 150 3.96 -10.80 -4.84
N VAL A 151 3.02 -10.39 -3.98
CA VAL A 151 3.24 -9.34 -2.97
C VAL A 151 4.19 -9.83 -1.89
N THR A 152 3.99 -11.04 -1.37
CA THR A 152 4.85 -11.62 -0.33
C THR A 152 6.26 -11.87 -0.86
N MET A 153 6.39 -12.43 -2.07
CA MET A 153 7.68 -12.62 -2.75
C MET A 153 8.42 -11.28 -2.89
N SER A 154 7.77 -10.27 -3.46
CA SER A 154 8.40 -8.95 -3.66
C SER A 154 8.83 -8.32 -2.33
N GLY A 155 7.96 -8.35 -1.32
CA GLY A 155 8.22 -7.76 -0.01
C GLY A 155 9.39 -8.42 0.72
N LEU A 156 9.40 -9.75 0.80
CA LEU A 156 10.46 -10.50 1.49
C LEU A 156 11.81 -10.35 0.78
N VAL A 157 11.82 -10.37 -0.56
CA VAL A 157 13.04 -10.13 -1.34
C VAL A 157 13.55 -8.70 -1.12
N ALA A 158 12.67 -7.70 -1.16
CA ALA A 158 13.06 -6.31 -0.94
C ALA A 158 13.66 -6.10 0.46
N LEU A 159 13.02 -6.67 1.51
CA LEU A 159 13.53 -6.62 2.87
C LEU A 159 14.87 -7.35 3.00
N GLY A 160 14.98 -8.57 2.45
CA GLY A 160 16.19 -9.36 2.48
C GLY A 160 17.37 -8.68 1.79
N LEU A 161 17.15 -8.14 0.59
CA LEU A 161 18.17 -7.39 -0.15
C LEU A 161 18.56 -6.11 0.57
N THR A 162 17.60 -5.38 1.14
CA THR A 162 17.89 -4.17 1.92
C THR A 162 18.75 -4.48 3.13
N ALA A 163 18.40 -5.52 3.89
CA ALA A 163 19.18 -5.96 5.04
C ALA A 163 20.58 -6.45 4.65
N LEU A 164 20.68 -7.27 3.59
CA LEU A 164 21.95 -7.79 3.11
C LEU A 164 22.88 -6.68 2.60
N LEU A 165 22.35 -5.75 1.80
CA LEU A 165 23.13 -4.64 1.25
C LEU A 165 23.50 -3.60 2.32
N ALA A 166 22.76 -3.52 3.42
CA ALA A 166 23.14 -2.69 4.56
C ALA A 166 24.42 -3.17 5.25
N LEU A 167 24.74 -4.47 5.18
CA LEU A 167 25.98 -5.03 5.72
C LEU A 167 27.22 -4.68 4.88
N VAL A 168 27.04 -4.31 3.61
CA VAL A 168 28.14 -3.96 2.71
C VAL A 168 28.31 -2.44 2.73
N PRO A 169 29.44 -1.88 3.23
CA PRO A 169 29.67 -0.44 3.20
C PRO A 169 29.56 0.11 1.77
N GLN A 170 28.93 1.27 1.61
CA GLN A 170 28.87 1.96 0.32
C GLN A 170 30.25 2.52 0.01
N THR A 171 30.97 1.94 -0.95
CA THR A 171 32.31 2.40 -1.34
C THR A 171 32.27 3.60 -2.28
N VAL A 172 31.14 3.92 -2.91
CA VAL A 172 30.95 5.12 -3.76
C VAL A 172 29.48 5.58 -3.72
N PRO A 173 29.16 6.84 -3.40
CA PRO A 173 27.81 7.37 -3.56
C PRO A 173 27.54 7.61 -5.05
N THR A 174 26.99 6.61 -5.74
CA THR A 174 26.51 6.78 -7.12
C THR A 174 25.15 7.48 -7.09
N LYS A 175 25.15 8.80 -6.98
CA LYS A 175 23.96 9.61 -7.23
C LYS A 175 23.54 9.36 -8.68
N VAL A 176 22.37 8.78 -8.90
CA VAL A 176 21.76 8.76 -10.22
C VAL A 176 21.42 10.21 -10.55
N SER A 177 22.07 10.77 -11.57
CA SER A 177 21.85 12.16 -11.97
C SER A 177 20.38 12.37 -12.29
N LYS A 178 19.77 13.39 -11.68
CA LYS A 178 18.43 13.83 -12.08
C LYS A 178 18.43 14.08 -13.58
N PRO A 179 17.41 13.64 -14.34
CA PRO A 179 17.27 14.07 -15.73
C PRO A 179 17.24 15.61 -15.75
N PRO A 180 17.88 16.27 -16.73
CA PRO A 180 17.90 17.72 -16.81
C PRO A 180 16.45 18.21 -16.83
N LYS A 181 16.16 19.24 -16.02
CA LYS A 181 14.86 19.91 -16.06
C LYS A 181 14.62 20.35 -17.50
N SER A 182 13.47 19.96 -18.05
CA SER A 182 12.99 20.40 -19.34
C SER A 182 12.61 21.89 -19.27
N ASP A 183 13.62 22.75 -19.25
CA ASP A 183 13.47 24.20 -19.48
C ASP A 183 13.52 24.52 -21.00
N ALA A 184 13.32 23.50 -21.87
CA ALA A 184 13.41 23.61 -23.33
C ALA A 184 12.06 23.58 -24.05
N MET A 185 10.95 23.93 -23.39
CA MET A 185 9.63 24.04 -24.04
C MET A 185 8.95 25.40 -23.83
N GLU A 186 9.74 26.47 -23.75
CA GLU A 186 9.25 27.86 -23.74
C GLU A 186 9.82 28.74 -24.88
N ALA A 187 10.59 28.16 -25.82
CA ALA A 187 11.19 28.88 -26.94
C ALA A 187 10.53 28.61 -28.32
N THR A 188 9.22 28.36 -28.35
CA THR A 188 8.44 28.31 -29.61
C THR A 188 7.06 28.96 -29.43
N LYS A 189 7.08 30.17 -28.88
CA LYS A 189 6.02 31.18 -29.06
C LYS A 189 6.70 32.54 -29.18
N ALA A 190 7.20 32.83 -30.37
CA ALA A 190 7.46 34.17 -30.86
C ALA A 190 6.86 34.25 -32.26
#